data_AF-A0A2V5QQC5-F1
#
_entry.id   AF-A0A2V5QQC5-F1
#
_cell.length_a   1.000
_cell.length_b   1.000
_cell.length_c   1.000
_cell.angle_alpha   90.00
_cell.angle_beta   90.00
_cell.angle_gamma   90.00
#
_symmetry.space_group_name_H-M   'P 1'
#
loop_
_entity.id
_entity.type
_entity.pdbx_description
1 polymer ?
#
loop_
_entity_poly.entity_id
_entity_poly.type
_entity_poly.pdbx_seq_one_letter_code
_entity_poly.pdbx_strand_id
1 'polypeptide(L)' 'MCGIVGYVGRAEAAPILLDGLRRLEYRGYDSAGVAVVDRGHLETRKCAGRIAALARLMKKRPPSG' A
#
# COMPACT_ATOMS: atom_id res chain seq x y z
N MET A 1 2.91 -10.64 12.70
CA MET A 1 3.02 -11.49 11.49
C MET A 1 3.13 -10.54 10.29
N CYS A 2 3.91 -10.85 9.25
CA CYS A 2 4.09 -9.94 8.11
C CYS A 2 3.39 -10.50 6.85
N GLY A 3 3.02 -9.62 5.92
CA GLY A 3 2.46 -9.97 4.62
C GLY A 3 2.98 -9.03 3.55
N ILE A 4 3.29 -9.56 2.37
CA ILE A 4 3.86 -8.82 1.25
C ILE A 4 2.98 -9.05 0.02
N VAL A 5 2.67 -7.98 -0.69
CA VAL A 5 2.04 -8.00 -2.00
C VAL A 5 2.88 -7.12 -2.92
N GLY A 6 3.09 -7.60 -4.14
CA GLY A 6 3.73 -6.83 -5.20
C GLY A 6 2.84 -6.82 -6.44
N TYR A 7 2.98 -5.77 -7.24
CA TYR A 7 2.32 -5.63 -8.53
C TYR A 7 3.31 -5.04 -9.54
N VAL A 8 3.32 -5.60 -10.74
CA VAL A 8 4.10 -5.12 -11.88
C VAL A 8 3.15 -5.09 -13.08
N GLY A 9 2.98 -3.92 -13.68
CA GLY A 9 2.06 -3.74 -14.80
C GLY A 9 1.87 -2.27 -15.14
N ARG A 10 0.86 -2.00 -15.98
CA ARG A 10 0.59 -0.65 -16.52
C ARG A 10 -0.56 0.09 -15.84
N ALA A 11 -1.38 -0.61 -15.06
CA ALA A 11 -2.43 0.00 -14.24
C ALA A 11 -1.86 0.64 -12.98
N GLU A 12 -2.63 1.54 -12.37
CA GLU A 12 -2.29 2.20 -11.09
C GLU A 12 -2.03 1.14 -10.00
N ALA A 13 -0.83 1.16 -9.43
CA ALA A 13 -0.37 0.17 -8.47
C ALA A 13 -1.04 0.35 -7.09
N ALA A 14 -1.25 1.61 -6.68
CA ALA A 14 -1.81 1.95 -5.37
C ALA A 14 -3.11 1.20 -4.99
N PRO A 15 -4.18 1.17 -5.82
CA PRO A 15 -5.41 0.43 -5.49
C PRO A 15 -5.19 -1.09 -5.45
N ILE A 16 -4.37 -1.64 -6.36
CA ILE A 16 -4.10 -3.08 -6.44
C ILE A 16 -3.36 -3.55 -5.19
N LEU A 17 -2.31 -2.82 -4.79
CA LEU A 17 -1.55 -3.10 -3.57
C LEU A 17 -2.45 -3.01 -2.34
N LEU A 18 -3.31 -2.00 -2.26
CA LEU A 18 -4.21 -1.83 -1.11
C LEU A 18 -5.21 -2.98 -0.98
N ASP A 19 -5.80 -3.43 -2.08
CA ASP A 19 -6.72 -4.58 -2.08
C ASP A 19 -6.00 -5.90 -1.78
N GLY A 20 -4.78 -6.07 -2.27
CA GLY A 20 -3.95 -7.21 -1.89
C GLY A 20 -3.64 -7.24 -0.39
N LEU A 21 -3.24 -6.09 0.18
CA LEU A 21 -2.98 -5.98 1.62
C LEU A 21 -4.23 -6.26 2.47
N ARG A 22 -5.41 -5.80 2.05
CA ARG A 22 -6.69 -6.11 2.73
C ARG A 22 -6.97 -7.61 2.79
N ARG A 23 -6.66 -8.35 1.73
CA ARG A 23 -6.82 -9.83 1.71
C ARG A 23 -5.89 -10.53 2.68
N LEU A 24 -4.78 -9.91 3.08
CA LEU A 24 -3.84 -10.45 4.06
C LEU A 24 -4.14 -10.00 5.50
N GLU A 25 -5.08 -9.06 5.71
CA GLU A 25 -5.33 -8.42 7.00
C GLU A 25 -5.74 -9.40 8.12
N TYR A 26 -6.28 -10.57 7.77
CA TYR A 26 -6.59 -11.65 8.71
C TYR A 26 -5.39 -12.11 9.54
N ARG A 27 -4.15 -11.84 9.08
CA ARG A 27 -2.91 -12.19 9.79
C ARG A 27 -2.57 -11.25 10.95
N GLY A 28 -3.25 -10.11 11.05
CA GLY A 28 -3.01 -9.10 12.08
C GLY A 28 -1.71 -8.31 11.84
N TYR A 29 -1.88 -7.00 11.63
CA TYR A 29 -0.79 -6.05 11.39
C TYR A 29 -0.86 -4.87 12.36
N ASP A 30 0.29 -4.53 12.93
CA ASP A 30 0.55 -3.36 13.77
C ASP A 30 0.97 -2.13 12.95
N SER A 31 1.36 -2.33 11.69
CA SER A 31 1.74 -1.29 10.75
C SER A 31 1.53 -1.72 9.31
N ALA A 32 1.49 -0.77 8.39
CA ALA A 32 1.35 -1.04 6.96
C ALA A 32 2.04 0.03 6.11
N GLY A 33 2.44 -0.35 4.91
CA GLY A 33 3.00 0.58 3.94
C GLY A 33 2.94 0.09 2.51
N VAL A 34 3.04 1.03 1.58
CA VAL A 34 3.20 0.81 0.15
C VAL A 34 4.37 1.62 -0.38
N ALA A 35 5.02 1.07 -1.40
CA ALA A 35 6.04 1.73 -2.18
C ALA A 35 5.67 1.58 -3.66
N VAL A 36 5.67 2.67 -4.41
CA VAL A 36 5.35 2.71 -5.83
C VAL A 36 6.47 3.43 -6.56
N VAL A 37 6.85 2.93 -7.73
CA VAL A 37 7.80 3.59 -8.61
C VAL A 37 7.02 4.18 -9.78
N ASP A 38 7.05 5.50 -9.93
CA ASP A 38 6.49 6.21 -11.08
C ASP A 38 7.59 7.05 -11.74
N ARG A 39 7.78 6.88 -13.05
CA ARG A 39 8.79 7.59 -13.86
C ARG A 39 10.20 7.61 -13.24
N GLY A 40 10.59 6.52 -12.59
CA GLY A 40 11.89 6.39 -11.92
C GLY A 40 11.97 7.07 -10.55
N HIS A 41 10.87 7.67 -10.07
CA HIS A 41 10.77 8.20 -8.71
C HIS A 41 10.08 7.19 -7.79
N LEU A 42 10.71 6.90 -6.65
CA LEU A 42 10.16 6.02 -5.62
C LEU A 42 9.35 6.83 -4.62
N GLU A 43 8.05 6.59 -4.59
CA GLU A 43 7.16 7.12 -3.57
C GLU A 43 6.81 6.07 -2.52
N THR A 44 6.76 6.49 -1.26
CA THR A 44 6.36 5.61 -0.16
C THR A 44 5.27 6.25 0.70
N ARG A 45 4.38 5.40 1.22
CA ARG A 45 3.41 5.77 2.25
C ARG A 45 3.43 4.68 3.32
N LYS A 46 3.66 5.07 4.57
CA LYS A 46 3.72 4.16 5.72
C LYS A 46 2.94 4.75 6.87
N CYS A 47 2.26 3.91 7.64
CA CYS A 47 1.64 4.32 8.89
C CYS A 47 1.63 3.17 9.90
N ALA A 48 1.63 3.53 11.18
CA ALA A 48 1.24 2.60 12.23
C ALA A 48 -0.27 2.31 12.17
N GLY A 49 -0.66 1.14 12.65
CA GLY A 49 -2.03 0.66 12.66
C GLY A 49 -2.40 -0.21 11.45
N ARG A 50 -3.68 -0.55 11.41
CA ARG A 50 -4.28 -1.47 10.43
C ARG A 50 -4.29 -0.91 9.00
N ILE A 51 -4.60 -1.76 8.01
CA ILE A 51 -4.66 -1.37 6.59
C ILE A 51 -5.63 -0.19 6.35
N ALA A 52 -6.70 -0.08 7.14
CA ALA A 52 -7.62 1.04 7.11
C ALA A 52 -6.99 2.42 7.42
N ALA A 53 -5.92 2.47 8.23
CA ALA A 53 -5.16 3.69 8.49
C ALA A 53 -4.34 4.08 7.26
N LEU A 54 -3.71 3.11 6.60
CA LEU A 54 -2.96 3.31 5.37
C LEU A 54 -3.87 3.79 4.24
N ALA A 55 -5.05 3.18 4.08
CA ALA A 55 -6.05 3.61 3.12
C ALA A 55 -6.46 5.09 3.32
N ARG A 56 -6.63 5.52 4.58
CA ARG A 56 -6.92 6.93 4.90
C ARG A 56 -5.74 7.84 4.56
N LEU A 57 -4.50 7.42 4.85
CA LEU A 57 -3.30 8.17 4.50
C LEU A 57 -3.17 8.34 2.99
N MET A 58 -3.37 7.27 2.22
CA MET A 58 -3.30 7.30 0.75
C MET A 58 -4.40 8.16 0.13
N LYS A 59 -5.59 8.24 0.74
CA LYS A 59 -6.62 9.21 0.30
C LYS A 59 -6.20 10.67 0.50
N LYS A 60 -5.49 10.97 1.60
CA LYS A 60 -5.01 12.34 1.90
C LYS A 60 -3.75 12.72 1.12
N ARG A 61 -2.89 11.74 0.87
CA ARG A 61 -1.59 11.88 0.19
C ARG A 61 -1.44 10.72 -0.78
N PRO A 62 -2.12 10.74 -1.93
CA PRO A 62 -2.00 9.66 -2.91
C PRO A 62 -0.55 9.54 -3.37
N PRO A 63 0.01 8.32 -3.49
CA PRO A 63 1.23 8.12 -4.25
C PRO A 63 0.94 8.29 -5.74
N SER A 64 1.93 8.70 -6.52
CA SER A 64 1.86 8.67 -7.98
C SER A 64 2.03 7.24 -8.49
N GLY A 65 1.15 6.79 -9.38
CA GLY A 65 1.28 5.55 -10.15
C GLY A 65 0.67 4.29 -9.55
#